data_AF-A0A7J6WYF6-F1
#
_entry.id   AF-A0A7J6WYF6-F1
#
_cell.length_a   1.000
_cell.length_b   1.000
_cell.length_c   1.000
_cell.angle_alpha   90.00
_cell.angle_beta   90.00
_cell.angle_gamma   90.00
#
_symmetry.space_group_name_H-M   'P 1'
#
loop_
_entity.id
_entity.type
_entity.pdbx_description
1 polymer ?
#
loop_
_entity_poly.entity_id
_entity_poly.type
_entity_poly.pdbx_seq_one_letter_code
_entity_poly.pdbx_strand_id
1 'polypeptide(L)'
;MDGRPRGTLEAAVDPNKHGRGIYIMDTARINAYYIGKKYRYIYGCGAHRRRPTNFPNMLTEVDLVNKTMNNWYDKGSIPSEPFFVPQKKMMVYVVISDSHGEGYALLLDGFTFEEIARAKFPYGCLVLFK
;
A
#
# COMPACT_ATOMS: atom_id res chain seq x y z
N MET A 1 8.53 10.95 19.71
CA MET A 1 9.87 10.36 19.93
C MET A 1 10.27 10.68 21.35
N ASP A 2 10.94 9.76 22.04
CA ASP A 2 11.31 9.81 23.46
C ASP A 2 12.60 10.61 23.76
N GLY A 3 13.09 11.39 22.78
CA GLY A 3 14.23 12.31 22.95
C GLY A 3 15.60 11.64 23.00
N ARG A 4 15.69 10.33 22.80
CA ARG A 4 16.97 9.60 22.82
C ARG A 4 17.73 9.77 21.51
N PRO A 5 19.07 9.87 21.55
CA PRO A 5 19.90 10.01 20.35
C PRO A 5 19.94 8.74 19.49
N ARG A 6 19.49 7.60 20.03
CA ARG A 6 19.38 6.31 19.33
C ARG A 6 18.09 5.63 19.74
N GLY A 7 17.34 5.14 18.75
CA GLY A 7 16.20 4.25 18.94
C GLY A 7 16.58 2.80 18.62
N THR A 8 15.84 1.84 19.17
CA THR A 8 15.88 0.45 18.76
C THR A 8 14.99 0.26 17.53
N LEU A 9 15.54 -0.35 16.48
CA LEU A 9 14.76 -0.76 15.31
C LEU A 9 14.19 -2.14 15.58
N GLU A 10 12.87 -2.26 15.45
CA GLU A 10 12.16 -3.53 15.50
C GLU A 10 11.41 -3.76 14.20
N ALA A 11 11.22 -5.03 13.84
CA ALA A 11 10.36 -5.37 12.72
C ALA A 11 8.93 -4.91 13.02
N ALA A 12 8.35 -4.13 12.09
CA ALA A 12 6.96 -3.69 12.18
C ALA A 12 5.98 -4.89 12.18
N VAL A 13 6.36 -5.96 11.48
CA VAL A 13 5.55 -7.16 11.28
C VAL A 13 6.47 -8.39 11.31
N ASP A 14 6.01 -9.51 11.86
CA ASP A 14 6.78 -10.77 11.91
C ASP A 14 6.92 -11.38 10.49
N PRO A 15 8.13 -11.43 9.92
CA PRO A 15 8.35 -11.91 8.56
C PRO A 15 8.09 -13.42 8.39
N ASN A 16 8.07 -14.20 9.48
CA ASN A 16 7.76 -15.63 9.42
C ASN A 16 6.25 -15.88 9.35
N LYS A 17 5.43 -14.99 9.91
CA LYS A 17 3.96 -15.09 9.88
C LYS A 17 3.36 -14.54 8.59
N HIS A 18 3.92 -13.46 8.07
CA HIS A 18 3.37 -12.74 6.93
C HIS A 18 4.08 -13.06 5.61
N GLY A 19 5.08 -13.94 5.66
CA GLY A 19 5.86 -14.37 4.51
C GLY A 19 6.99 -13.40 4.18
N ARG A 20 8.23 -13.90 4.24
CA ARG A 20 9.42 -13.20 3.74
C ARG A 20 9.19 -12.85 2.27
N GLY A 21 9.00 -11.56 1.97
CA GLY A 21 8.66 -11.08 0.63
C GLY A 21 7.48 -10.13 0.58
N ILE A 22 6.58 -10.12 1.58
CA ILE A 22 5.50 -9.14 1.66
C ILE A 22 5.93 -8.00 2.57
N TYR A 23 6.33 -6.89 1.97
CA TYR A 23 6.78 -5.68 2.63
C TYR A 23 6.46 -4.49 1.75
N ILE A 24 6.31 -3.31 2.35
CA ILE A 24 6.24 -2.06 1.60
C ILE A 24 7.64 -1.81 1.02
N MET A 25 7.73 -1.79 -0.30
CA MET A 25 8.98 -1.53 -1.03
C MET A 25 9.19 -0.02 -1.21
N ASP A 26 8.13 0.69 -1.57
CA ASP A 26 8.17 2.10 -1.95
C ASP A 26 6.81 2.77 -1.71
N THR A 27 6.73 4.08 -1.88
CA THR A 27 5.50 4.89 -1.88
C THR A 27 4.73 4.80 -0.56
N ALA A 28 5.46 4.70 0.55
CA ALA A 28 4.87 4.66 1.88
C ALA A 28 4.09 5.94 2.16
N ARG A 29 2.81 5.79 2.48
CA ARG A 29 1.87 6.86 2.80
C ARG A 29 1.25 6.60 4.17
N ILE A 30 1.07 7.70 4.90
CA ILE A 30 0.30 7.75 6.15
C ILE A 30 -0.83 8.76 5.99
N ASN A 31 -1.84 8.68 6.85
CA ASN A 31 -2.87 9.71 6.89
C ASN A 31 -2.24 11.08 7.21
N ALA A 32 -2.42 12.05 6.32
CA ALA A 32 -1.83 13.39 6.45
C ALA A 32 -2.18 14.11 7.76
N TYR A 33 -3.35 13.85 8.36
CA TYR A 33 -3.72 14.42 9.67
C TYR A 33 -2.87 13.93 10.84
N TYR A 34 -2.10 12.85 10.63
CA TYR A 34 -1.23 12.22 11.60
C TYR A 34 0.25 12.48 11.33
N ILE A 35 0.60 13.36 10.39
CA ILE A 35 1.98 13.83 10.23
C ILE A 35 2.45 14.44 11.57
N GLY A 36 3.59 13.96 12.06
CA GLY A 36 4.16 14.37 13.35
C GLY A 36 3.45 13.80 14.60
N LYS A 37 2.42 12.97 14.43
CA LYS A 37 1.67 12.34 15.53
C LYS A 37 1.92 10.83 15.56
N LYS A 38 1.51 10.16 16.63
CA LYS A 38 1.44 8.69 16.64
C LYS A 38 0.38 8.24 15.64
N TYR A 39 0.77 7.39 14.69
CA TYR A 39 -0.11 6.77 13.71
C TYR A 39 -0.06 5.25 13.86
N ARG A 40 -1.12 4.58 13.41
CA ARG A 40 -1.27 3.12 13.51
C ARG A 40 -1.03 2.41 12.19
N TYR A 41 -1.45 3.03 11.09
CA TYR A 41 -1.46 2.41 9.77
C TYR A 41 -0.44 3.06 8.83
N ILE A 42 0.23 2.23 8.05
CA ILE A 42 1.06 2.63 6.91
C ILE A 42 0.54 1.91 5.67
N TYR A 43 0.49 2.62 4.56
CA TYR A 43 0.04 2.09 3.27
C TYR A 43 1.16 2.23 2.25
N GLY A 44 1.26 1.31 1.30
CA GLY A 44 2.25 1.44 0.23
C GLY A 44 2.19 0.31 -0.77
N CYS A 45 3.10 0.38 -1.74
CA CYS A 45 3.27 -0.65 -2.75
C CYS A 45 4.27 -1.70 -2.27
N GLY A 46 3.90 -2.96 -2.39
CA GLY A 46 4.72 -4.12 -2.04
C GLY A 46 4.91 -5.09 -3.20
N ALA A 47 5.70 -6.14 -2.94
CA ALA A 47 5.85 -7.25 -3.86
C ALA A 47 5.25 -8.53 -3.27
N HIS A 48 4.62 -9.33 -4.11
CA HIS A 48 4.10 -10.62 -3.74
C HIS A 48 5.23 -11.67 -3.74
N ARG A 49 5.39 -12.45 -2.65
CA ARG A 49 6.44 -13.50 -2.50
C ARG A 49 6.57 -14.48 -3.68
N ARG A 50 5.46 -14.91 -4.29
CA ARG A 50 5.43 -15.84 -5.45
C ARG A 50 5.91 -15.22 -6.78
N ARG A 51 6.09 -13.91 -6.84
CA ARG A 51 6.71 -13.20 -7.96
C ARG A 51 7.64 -12.14 -7.38
N PRO A 52 8.85 -12.52 -6.95
CA PRO A 52 9.90 -11.56 -6.62
C PRO A 52 10.37 -10.90 -7.94
N THR A 53 9.51 -10.06 -8.51
CA THR A 53 9.85 -9.13 -9.56
C THR A 53 10.52 -7.93 -8.88
N ASN A 54 11.53 -7.32 -9.51
CA ASN A 54 12.09 -6.03 -9.06
C ASN A 54 11.09 -4.86 -9.15
N PHE A 55 9.79 -5.14 -9.31
CA PHE A 55 8.73 -4.16 -9.49
C PHE A 55 7.56 -4.48 -8.57
N PRO A 56 6.97 -3.47 -7.89
CA PRO A 56 5.82 -3.65 -7.03
C PRO A 56 4.61 -4.14 -7.83
N ASN A 57 3.89 -5.10 -7.26
CA ASN A 57 2.74 -5.75 -7.89
C ASN A 57 1.56 -5.94 -6.94
N MET A 58 1.64 -5.36 -5.74
CA MET A 58 0.68 -5.53 -4.66
C MET A 58 0.56 -4.22 -3.88
N LEU A 59 -0.61 -4.00 -3.30
CA LEU A 59 -0.85 -2.95 -2.32
C LEU A 59 -0.86 -3.56 -0.93
N THR A 60 -0.25 -2.86 0.02
CA THR A 60 -0.06 -3.36 1.37
C THR A 60 -0.43 -2.29 2.40
N GLU A 61 -1.24 -2.69 3.37
CA GLU A 61 -1.49 -1.97 4.62
C GLU A 61 -0.77 -2.68 5.76
N VAL A 62 -0.11 -1.91 6.62
CA VAL A 62 0.55 -2.38 7.83
C VAL A 62 -0.10 -1.75 9.05
N ASP A 63 -0.60 -2.58 9.97
CA ASP A 63 -1.02 -2.17 11.31
C ASP A 63 0.15 -2.33 12.28
N LEU A 64 0.73 -1.20 12.70
CA LEU A 64 1.88 -1.14 13.60
C LEU A 64 1.56 -1.54 15.04
N VAL A 65 0.29 -1.47 15.45
CA VAL A 65 -0.13 -1.81 16.82
C VAL A 65 -0.33 -3.32 16.94
N ASN A 66 -1.07 -3.90 16.00
CA ASN A 66 -1.33 -5.34 15.99
C ASN A 66 -0.22 -6.16 15.33
N LYS A 67 0.75 -5.50 14.67
CA LYS A 67 1.80 -6.14 13.87
C LYS A 67 1.22 -7.08 12.80
N THR A 68 0.14 -6.64 12.16
CA THR A 68 -0.57 -7.36 11.09
C THR A 68 -0.48 -6.62 9.77
N MET A 69 -0.76 -7.33 8.68
CA MET A 69 -0.67 -6.81 7.33
C MET A 69 -1.86 -7.27 6.49
N ASN A 70 -2.46 -6.34 5.75
CA ASN A 70 -3.47 -6.62 4.73
C ASN A 70 -2.87 -6.37 3.35
N ASN A 71 -3.24 -7.20 2.39
CA ASN A 71 -2.66 -7.17 1.06
C ASN A 71 -3.75 -7.27 0.00
N TRP A 72 -3.61 -6.45 -1.04
CA TRP A 72 -4.47 -6.46 -2.20
C TRP A 72 -3.61 -6.70 -3.44
N TYR A 73 -3.99 -7.72 -4.20
CA TYR A 73 -3.25 -8.18 -5.37
C TYR A 73 -4.23 -8.48 -6.49
N ASP A 74 -3.96 -7.93 -7.67
CA ASP A 74 -4.66 -8.28 -8.91
C ASP A 74 -3.65 -8.75 -9.95
N LYS A 75 -3.99 -9.81 -10.69
CA LYS A 75 -3.04 -10.51 -11.56
C LYS A 75 -2.68 -9.64 -12.75
N GLY A 76 -1.37 -9.43 -12.94
CA GLY A 76 -0.88 -8.59 -14.03
C GLY A 76 -1.07 -7.10 -13.78
N SER A 77 -1.53 -6.72 -12.59
CA SER A 77 -1.69 -5.33 -12.20
C SER A 77 -0.43 -4.75 -11.58
N ILE A 78 -0.14 -3.50 -11.94
CA ILE A 78 0.96 -2.71 -11.37
C ILE A 78 0.37 -1.49 -10.68
N PRO A 79 0.38 -1.44 -9.34
CA PRO A 79 -0.13 -0.29 -8.61
C PRO A 79 0.81 0.90 -8.71
N SER A 80 0.23 2.10 -8.80
CA SER A 80 0.92 3.37 -8.56
C SER A 80 0.91 3.73 -7.08
N GLU A 81 1.53 4.86 -6.76
CA GLU A 81 1.52 5.43 -5.43
C GLU A 81 0.09 5.61 -4.85
N PRO A 82 -0.18 5.14 -3.61
CA PRO A 82 -1.44 5.38 -2.93
C PRO A 82 -1.76 6.87 -2.74
N PHE A 83 -3.04 7.21 -2.87
CA PHE A 83 -3.57 8.48 -2.40
C PHE A 83 -4.61 8.26 -1.30
N PHE A 84 -4.32 8.75 -0.09
CA PHE A 84 -5.22 8.61 1.04
C PHE A 84 -6.26 9.74 1.05
N VAL A 85 -7.56 9.41 1.18
CA VAL A 85 -8.65 10.37 1.30
C VAL A 85 -9.16 10.38 2.74
N PRO A 86 -8.64 11.28 3.58
CA PRO A 86 -8.78 11.13 5.02
C PRO A 86 -10.18 11.44 5.56
N GLN A 87 -10.98 12.26 4.87
CA GLN A 87 -12.30 12.67 5.35
C GLN A 87 -13.29 11.49 5.44
N LYS A 88 -13.11 10.46 4.62
CA LYS A 88 -13.95 9.26 4.62
C LYS A 88 -13.24 8.02 5.15
N LYS A 89 -11.98 8.14 5.60
CA LYS A 89 -11.10 6.99 5.91
C LYS A 89 -11.05 5.98 4.76
N MET A 90 -11.03 6.49 3.53
CA MET A 90 -10.99 5.70 2.31
C MET A 90 -9.64 5.89 1.64
N MET A 91 -9.22 4.90 0.88
CA MET A 91 -7.95 4.95 0.20
C MET A 91 -8.15 4.73 -1.28
N VAL A 92 -7.59 5.64 -2.06
CA VAL A 92 -7.67 5.61 -3.51
C VAL A 92 -6.31 5.16 -4.02
N TYR A 93 -6.32 4.15 -4.87
CA TYR A 93 -5.15 3.71 -5.60
C TYR A 93 -5.40 3.91 -7.08
N VAL A 94 -4.38 4.35 -7.80
CA VAL A 94 -4.42 4.32 -9.26
C VAL A 94 -3.62 3.09 -9.69
N VAL A 95 -4.24 2.21 -10.47
CA VAL A 95 -3.59 1.02 -11.03
C VAL A 95 -3.48 1.21 -12.53
N ILE A 96 -2.28 0.97 -13.06
CA ILE A 96 -1.85 1.56 -14.33
C ILE A 96 -2.03 0.64 -15.52
N SER A 97 -1.89 -0.66 -15.30
CA SER A 97 -2.00 -1.63 -16.36
C SER A 97 -2.49 -2.95 -15.79
N ASP A 98 -3.62 -3.46 -16.25
CA ASP A 98 -3.89 -4.88 -16.22
C ASP A 98 -3.14 -5.60 -17.36
N SER A 99 -3.31 -6.92 -17.49
CA SER A 99 -2.64 -7.72 -18.54
C SER A 99 -2.98 -7.33 -19.98
N HIS A 100 -3.94 -6.42 -20.19
CA HIS A 100 -4.38 -5.94 -21.50
C HIS A 100 -3.90 -4.51 -21.81
N GLY A 101 -3.14 -3.88 -20.90
CA GLY A 101 -2.63 -2.52 -21.07
C GLY A 101 -3.63 -1.42 -20.68
N GLU A 102 -4.73 -1.81 -20.03
CA GLU A 102 -5.79 -0.89 -19.58
C GLU A 102 -5.48 -0.38 -18.16
N GLY A 103 -5.75 0.90 -17.91
CA GLY A 103 -5.62 1.51 -16.59
C GLY A 103 -6.95 1.58 -15.84
N TYR A 104 -6.91 1.53 -14.52
CA TYR A 104 -8.10 1.74 -13.68
C TYR A 104 -7.76 2.42 -12.35
N ALA A 105 -8.67 3.25 -11.85
CA ALA A 105 -8.65 3.69 -10.47
C ALA A 105 -9.37 2.67 -9.59
N LEU A 106 -8.77 2.35 -8.46
CA LEU A 106 -9.29 1.43 -7.45
C LEU A 106 -9.57 2.20 -6.16
N LEU A 107 -10.72 1.94 -5.56
CA LEU A 107 -11.10 2.49 -4.28
C LEU A 107 -11.15 1.34 -3.26
N LEU A 108 -10.26 1.39 -2.27
CA LEU A 108 -10.24 0.45 -1.15
C LEU A 108 -10.83 1.08 0.11
N ASP A 109 -11.52 0.28 0.89
CA ASP A 109 -11.91 0.63 2.24
C ASP A 109 -10.66 0.70 3.15
N GLY A 110 -10.52 1.78 3.93
CA GLY A 110 -9.31 1.99 4.73
C GLY A 110 -9.23 1.16 6.01
N PHE A 111 -10.26 0.37 6.36
CA PHE A 111 -10.25 -0.51 7.53
C PHE A 111 -10.15 -1.99 7.17
N THR A 112 -10.93 -2.40 6.18
CA THR A 112 -10.99 -3.80 5.71
C THR A 112 -9.99 -4.07 4.60
N PHE A 113 -9.53 -3.01 3.92
CA PHE A 113 -8.65 -3.10 2.75
C PHE A 113 -9.31 -3.85 1.56
N GLU A 114 -10.64 -3.94 1.57
CA GLU A 114 -11.44 -4.55 0.50
C GLU A 114 -11.77 -3.55 -0.60
N GLU A 115 -11.96 -4.04 -1.83
CA GLU A 115 -12.34 -3.24 -2.98
C GLU A 115 -13.79 -2.78 -2.86
N ILE A 116 -13.99 -1.46 -2.80
CA ILE A 116 -15.31 -0.82 -2.82
C ILE A 116 -15.77 -0.57 -4.26
N ALA A 117 -14.87 -0.06 -5.09
CA ALA A 117 -15.18 0.30 -6.47
C ALA A 117 -13.94 0.34 -7.36
N ARG A 118 -14.19 0.21 -8.67
CA ARG A 118 -13.19 0.32 -9.73
C ARG A 118 -13.73 1.18 -10.87
N ALA A 119 -12.93 2.12 -11.34
CA ALA A 119 -13.25 2.96 -12.49
C ALA A 119 -12.18 2.75 -13.57
N LYS A 120 -12.59 2.24 -14.73
CA LYS A 120 -11.69 2.06 -15.89
C LYS A 120 -11.39 3.40 -16.54
N PHE A 121 -10.14 3.59 -16.93
CA PHE A 121 -9.77 4.72 -17.78
C PHE A 121 -10.02 4.39 -19.25
N PRO A 122 -10.32 5.39 -20.09
CA PRO A 122 -10.48 5.19 -21.53
C PRO A 122 -9.15 4.89 -22.25
N TYR A 123 -8.01 5.12 -21.59
CA TYR A 123 -6.66 4.88 -22.10
C TYR A 123 -5.75 4.41 -20.96
N GLY A 124 -4.65 3.72 -21.28
CA GLY A 124 -3.61 3.37 -20.32
C GLY A 124 -3.03 4.63 -19.64
N CYS A 125 -2.90 4.58 -18.32
CA CYS A 125 -2.31 5.67 -17.54
C CYS A 125 -0.85 5.33 -17.26
N LEU A 126 0.09 6.28 -17.35
CA LEU A 126 1.51 6.01 -17.05
C LEU A 126 1.74 5.90 -15.54
N VAL A 127 2.83 5.24 -15.12
CA VAL A 127 3.25 5.25 -13.71
C VAL A 127 3.63 6.65 -13.27
N LEU A 128 2.74 7.27 -12.48
CA LEU A 128 2.97 8.56 -11.85
C LEU A 128 3.57 8.34 -10.47
N PHE A 129 4.82 8.76 -10.29
CA PHE A 129 5.43 9.01 -8.99
C PHE A 129 5.31 10.51 -8.72
N LYS A 130 4.77 10.89 -7.56
CA LYS A 130 4.55 12.30 -7.21
C LYS A 130 5.63 12.85 -6.31
#